data_AF-A0A5N8VNM7-F1
#
_entry.id   AF-A0A5N8VNM7-F1
#
_cell.length_a   1.000
_cell.length_b   1.000
_cell.length_c   1.000
_cell.angle_alpha   90.00
_cell.angle_beta   90.00
_cell.angle_gamma   90.00
#
_symmetry.space_group_name_H-M   'P 1'
#
loop_
_entity.id
_entity.type
_entity.pdbx_description
1 polymer ?
#
loop_
_entity_poly.entity_id
_entity_poly.type
_entity_poly.pdbx_seq_one_letter_code
_entity_poly.pdbx_strand_id
1 'polypeptide(L)'
;MTGGGETQRWLEDAWDRAEAAVVLVGGDDAGPLAGRRLLAEVYDDDALAELRELTTSGAFTGDICRCHGSLTVALLDAGGDFIGGGSCHGRDTVSWERGRFRDDLEVADPEGLSAFLHRYGVPWPAAAPAGGVGSPRVT
;
A
#
# COMPACT_ATOMS: atom_id res chain seq x y z
N MET A 1 -22.98 -3.96 -4.72
CA MET A 1 -21.58 -4.43 -4.77
C MET A 1 -20.92 -3.84 -6.00
N THR A 2 -20.51 -2.57 -5.92
CA THR A 2 -19.93 -1.80 -7.04
C THR A 2 -18.65 -1.05 -6.64
N GLY A 3 -18.09 -1.33 -5.47
CA GLY A 3 -16.95 -0.59 -4.87
C GLY A 3 -15.63 -0.78 -5.62
N GLY A 4 -15.15 -2.02 -5.74
CA GLY A 4 -13.83 -2.30 -6.33
C GLY A 4 -13.60 -1.74 -7.74
N GLY A 5 -14.64 -1.69 -8.59
CA GLY A 5 -14.51 -1.10 -9.93
C GLY A 5 -14.37 0.43 -9.93
N GLU A 6 -14.87 1.14 -8.91
CA GLU A 6 -14.62 2.57 -8.73
C GLU A 6 -13.23 2.81 -8.15
N THR A 7 -12.86 2.05 -7.11
CA THR A 7 -11.53 2.12 -6.48
C THR A 7 -10.43 1.88 -7.51
N GLN A 8 -10.58 0.85 -8.34
CA GLN A 8 -9.60 0.51 -9.37
C GLN A 8 -9.43 1.62 -10.42
N ARG A 9 -10.53 2.16 -10.97
CA ARG A 9 -10.43 3.26 -11.94
C ARG A 9 -9.78 4.50 -11.35
N TRP A 10 -10.15 4.85 -10.12
CA TRP A 10 -9.51 5.99 -9.44
C TRP A 10 -8.02 5.74 -9.21
N LEU A 11 -7.65 4.51 -8.84
CA LEU A 11 -6.27 4.13 -8.58
C LEU A 11 -5.43 4.17 -9.86
N GLU A 12 -5.99 3.71 -10.98
CA GLU A 12 -5.39 3.86 -12.32
C GLU A 12 -5.14 5.33 -12.65
N ASP A 13 -6.16 6.19 -12.52
CA ASP A 13 -6.03 7.65 -12.75
C ASP A 13 -5.01 8.32 -11.81
N ALA A 14 -4.94 7.89 -10.55
CA ALA A 14 -4.02 8.44 -9.56
C ALA A 14 -2.57 8.09 -9.90
N TRP A 15 -2.31 6.84 -10.28
CA TRP A 15 -0.99 6.39 -10.70
C TRP A 15 -0.54 6.97 -12.05
N ASP A 16 -1.47 7.21 -12.99
CA ASP A 16 -1.15 7.87 -14.26
C ASP A 16 -0.72 9.33 -14.09
N ARG A 17 -1.09 9.95 -12.97
CA ARG A 17 -0.69 11.32 -12.59
C ARG A 17 0.50 11.38 -11.64
N ALA A 18 0.87 10.27 -11.02
CA ALA A 18 1.90 10.24 -10.01
C ALA A 18 3.27 10.37 -10.68
N GLU A 19 4.05 11.35 -10.23
CA GLU A 19 5.45 11.53 -10.64
C GLU A 19 6.40 11.15 -9.51
N ALA A 20 5.86 10.96 -8.30
CA ALA A 20 6.61 10.47 -7.15
C ALA A 20 5.70 9.73 -6.18
N ALA A 21 6.33 8.90 -5.34
CA ALA A 21 5.70 8.34 -4.16
C ALA A 21 6.60 8.55 -2.93
N VAL A 22 5.99 8.76 -1.78
CA VAL A 22 6.68 8.79 -0.50
C VAL A 22 6.10 7.77 0.46
N VAL A 23 6.96 7.18 1.28
CA VAL A 23 6.56 6.22 2.30
C VAL A 23 6.71 6.86 3.68
N LEU A 24 5.61 6.91 4.42
CA LEU A 24 5.51 7.58 5.71
C LEU A 24 5.27 6.56 6.84
N VAL A 25 5.73 6.89 8.05
CA VAL A 25 5.39 6.13 9.26
C VAL A 25 3.89 6.25 9.55
N GLY A 26 3.28 5.10 9.86
CA GLY A 26 1.89 5.00 10.31
C GLY A 26 0.88 5.01 9.17
N GLY A 27 -0.25 4.33 9.38
CA GLY A 27 -1.37 4.34 8.45
C GLY A 27 -2.45 5.36 8.82
N ASP A 28 -3.71 4.95 8.90
CA ASP A 28 -4.87 5.85 8.86
C ASP A 28 -5.03 6.78 10.08
N ASP A 29 -4.50 6.40 11.25
CA ASP A 29 -4.65 7.17 12.51
C ASP A 29 -3.40 7.96 12.91
N ALA A 30 -2.37 8.01 12.05
CA ALA A 30 -1.10 8.68 12.38
C ALA A 30 -1.14 10.21 12.24
N GLY A 31 -2.32 10.83 12.22
CA GLY A 31 -2.50 12.27 12.06
C GLY A 31 -2.22 12.79 10.63
N PRO A 32 -2.10 14.12 10.44
CA PRO A 32 -1.91 14.72 9.11
C PRO A 32 -0.61 14.29 8.43
N LEU A 33 -0.64 14.00 7.12
CA LEU A 33 0.52 13.53 6.35
C LEU A 33 1.75 14.44 6.49
N ALA A 34 1.56 15.76 6.45
CA ALA A 34 2.65 16.74 6.54
C ALA A 34 3.45 16.69 7.85
N GLY A 35 2.89 16.09 8.92
CA GLY A 35 3.58 15.92 10.21
C GLY A 35 4.19 14.53 10.39
N ARG A 36 3.99 13.60 9.45
CA ARG A 36 4.47 12.23 9.58
C ARG A 36 5.94 12.13 9.21
N ARG A 37 6.64 11.22 9.88
CA ARG A 37 8.03 10.93 9.55
C ARG A 37 8.10 10.25 8.19
N LEU A 38 8.87 10.85 7.29
CA LEU A 38 9.30 10.26 6.03
C LEU A 38 10.28 9.11 6.25
N LEU A 39 10.06 7.99 5.55
CA LEU A 39 10.93 6.82 5.56
C LEU A 39 11.67 6.66 4.25
N ALA A 40 10.99 6.87 3.12
CA ALA A 40 11.56 6.75 1.80
C ALA A 40 10.84 7.64 0.79
N GLU A 41 11.54 7.92 -0.30
CA GLU A 41 11.03 8.64 -1.45
C GLU A 41 11.38 7.84 -2.72
N VAL A 42 10.45 7.80 -3.66
CA VAL A 42 10.55 7.07 -4.92
C VAL A 42 10.24 8.07 -6.04
N TYR A 43 11.30 8.42 -6.78
CA TYR A 43 11.26 9.40 -7.89
C TYR A 43 11.76 8.84 -9.22
N ASP A 44 12.33 7.63 -9.19
CA ASP A 44 12.86 6.96 -10.37
C ASP A 44 11.70 6.29 -11.11
N ASP A 45 11.61 6.51 -12.43
CA ASP A 45 10.47 6.05 -13.25
C ASP A 45 10.30 4.53 -13.17
N ASP A 46 11.40 3.77 -13.22
CA ASP A 46 11.37 2.31 -13.16
C ASP A 46 10.91 1.84 -11.78
N ALA A 47 11.42 2.46 -10.70
CA ALA A 47 10.99 2.15 -9.35
C ALA A 47 9.53 2.56 -9.07
N LEU A 48 9.05 3.65 -9.65
CA LEU A 48 7.68 4.10 -9.52
C LEU A 48 6.72 3.15 -10.26
N ALA A 49 7.11 2.68 -11.45
CA ALA A 49 6.39 1.66 -12.19
C ALA A 49 6.35 0.32 -11.42
N GLU A 50 7.46 -0.10 -10.81
CA GLU A 50 7.52 -1.30 -9.96
C GLU A 50 6.58 -1.17 -8.76
N LEU A 51 6.63 -0.03 -8.04
CA LEU A 51 5.74 0.22 -6.89
C LEU A 51 4.26 0.26 -7.30
N ARG A 52 3.94 0.86 -8.44
CA ARG A 52 2.60 0.84 -9.02
C ARG A 52 2.13 -0.59 -9.19
N GLU A 53 2.87 -1.40 -9.94
CA GLU A 53 2.49 -2.80 -10.22
C GLU A 53 2.24 -3.58 -8.92
N LEU A 54 3.12 -3.45 -7.94
CA LEU A 54 3.04 -4.15 -6.65
C LEU A 54 1.87 -3.69 -5.76
N THR A 55 1.35 -2.49 -5.98
CA THR A 55 0.29 -1.90 -5.13
C THR A 55 -1.04 -1.67 -5.85
N THR A 56 -1.13 -2.05 -7.13
CA THR A 56 -2.38 -2.09 -7.90
C THR A 56 -2.78 -3.50 -8.32
N SER A 57 -1.84 -4.44 -8.36
CA SER A 57 -2.12 -5.83 -8.75
C SER A 57 -2.60 -6.64 -7.56
N GLY A 58 -3.77 -7.27 -7.70
CA GLY A 58 -4.38 -8.01 -6.60
C GLY A 58 -5.88 -8.14 -6.75
N ALA A 59 -6.55 -8.37 -5.62
CA ALA A 59 -8.00 -8.44 -5.55
C ALA A 59 -8.54 -7.48 -4.48
N PHE A 60 -9.52 -6.67 -4.87
CA PHE A 60 -10.31 -5.87 -3.93
C PHE A 60 -11.28 -6.77 -3.16
N THR A 61 -11.32 -6.63 -1.85
CA THR A 61 -12.02 -7.54 -0.94
C THR A 61 -13.48 -7.14 -0.69
N GLY A 62 -13.83 -5.88 -0.94
CA GLY A 62 -15.12 -5.28 -0.58
C GLY A 62 -15.31 -5.03 0.92
N ASP A 63 -14.25 -5.17 1.72
CA ASP A 63 -14.22 -4.87 3.16
C ASP A 63 -12.92 -4.13 3.52
N ILE A 64 -12.78 -3.76 4.79
CA ILE A 64 -11.56 -3.17 5.34
C ILE A 64 -11.04 -3.93 6.55
N CYS A 65 -9.72 -4.03 6.61
CA CYS A 65 -9.01 -4.29 7.84
C CYS A 65 -9.33 -3.20 8.87
N ARG A 66 -9.46 -3.63 10.13
CA ARG A 66 -9.77 -2.73 11.26
C ARG A 66 -8.52 -2.19 11.95
N CYS A 67 -7.34 -2.69 11.59
CA CYS A 67 -6.11 -2.07 12.08
C CYS A 67 -5.89 -0.74 11.35
N HIS A 68 -5.00 0.08 11.91
CA HIS A 68 -4.71 1.39 11.34
C HIS A 68 -3.63 1.35 10.26
N GLY A 69 -3.04 0.19 9.96
CA GLY A 69 -1.86 0.08 9.11
C GLY A 69 -0.57 0.59 9.79
N SER A 70 0.57 0.14 9.28
CA SER A 70 1.89 0.47 9.83
C SER A 70 2.63 1.55 9.02
N LEU A 71 2.30 1.69 7.73
CA LEU A 71 2.91 2.60 6.79
C LEU A 71 1.85 3.24 5.90
N THR A 72 2.20 4.33 5.25
CA THR A 72 1.40 4.95 4.19
C THR A 72 2.29 5.17 2.97
N VAL A 73 1.83 4.71 1.80
CA VAL A 73 2.31 5.15 0.49
C VAL A 73 1.48 6.36 0.08
N ALA A 74 2.11 7.51 -0.14
CA ALA A 74 1.45 8.72 -0.61
C ALA A 74 1.96 9.08 -2.01
N LEU A 75 1.03 9.31 -2.93
CA LEU A 75 1.30 9.66 -4.32
C LEU A 75 1.32 11.17 -4.48
N LEU A 76 2.31 11.67 -5.21
CA LEU A 76 2.52 13.08 -5.48
C LEU A 76 2.56 13.32 -6.99
N ASP A 77 2.04 14.45 -7.44
CA ASP A 77 2.15 14.87 -8.85
C ASP A 77 3.46 15.61 -9.14
N ALA A 78 3.60 16.12 -10.37
CA ALA A 78 4.78 16.88 -10.83
C ALA A 78 5.10 18.12 -9.98
N GLY A 79 4.09 18.70 -9.31
CA GLY A 79 4.25 19.84 -8.41
C GLY A 79 4.65 19.45 -6.99
N GLY A 80 4.66 18.15 -6.69
CA GLY A 80 4.78 17.62 -5.33
C GLY A 80 3.46 17.68 -4.55
N ASP A 81 2.34 17.95 -5.21
CA ASP A 81 1.03 18.01 -4.57
C ASP A 81 0.47 16.60 -4.33
N PHE A 82 -0.18 16.41 -3.19
CA PHE A 82 -0.76 15.12 -2.80
C PHE A 82 -1.95 14.74 -3.68
N ILE A 83 -1.85 13.56 -4.31
CA ILE A 83 -2.91 12.98 -5.15
C ILE A 83 -3.83 12.08 -4.31
N GLY A 84 -3.23 11.22 -3.49
CA GLY A 84 -3.92 10.21 -2.71
C GLY A 84 -2.94 9.27 -1.99
N GLY A 85 -3.45 8.44 -1.07
CA GLY A 85 -2.59 7.56 -0.28
C GLY A 85 -3.21 6.20 0.02
N GLY A 86 -2.33 5.22 0.22
CA GLY A 86 -2.65 3.85 0.58
C GLY A 86 -1.96 3.45 1.88
N SER A 87 -2.72 3.04 2.88
CA SER A 87 -2.15 2.52 4.13
C SER A 87 -1.83 1.03 3.97
N CYS A 88 -0.67 0.62 4.47
CA CYS A 88 -0.17 -0.74 4.43
C CYS A 88 -0.63 -1.50 5.69
N HIS A 89 -1.40 -2.56 5.51
CA HIS A 89 -1.96 -3.39 6.59
C HIS A 89 -1.38 -4.80 6.54
N GLY A 90 -1.08 -5.34 7.72
CA GLY A 90 -0.55 -6.70 7.81
C GLY A 90 0.70 -6.88 6.95
N ARG A 91 0.67 -7.85 6.03
CA ARG A 91 1.82 -8.23 5.18
C ARG A 91 1.53 -8.13 3.69
N ASP A 92 0.27 -7.95 3.33
CA ASP A 92 -0.27 -8.23 2.01
C ASP A 92 -1.42 -7.31 1.62
N THR A 93 -1.74 -6.33 2.45
CA THR A 93 -2.93 -5.52 2.25
C THR A 93 -2.57 -4.05 2.10
N VAL A 94 -3.17 -3.39 1.11
CA VAL A 94 -3.10 -1.94 0.92
C VAL A 94 -4.51 -1.37 0.87
N SER A 95 -4.81 -0.39 1.72
CA SER A 95 -6.10 0.30 1.75
C SER A 95 -5.95 1.69 1.14
N TRP A 96 -6.23 1.81 -0.15
CA TRP A 96 -6.22 3.08 -0.87
C TRP A 96 -7.40 3.96 -0.47
N GLU A 97 -7.13 5.20 -0.08
CA GLU A 97 -8.13 6.20 0.32
C GLU A 97 -9.22 5.57 1.20
N ARG A 98 -8.80 4.86 2.26
CA ARG A 98 -9.65 3.97 3.06
C ARG A 98 -10.95 4.62 3.52
N GLY A 99 -10.91 5.91 3.88
CA GLY A 99 -12.10 6.66 4.30
C GLY A 99 -13.13 6.87 3.18
N ARG A 100 -12.70 6.89 1.92
CA ARG A 100 -13.52 7.05 0.73
C ARG A 100 -14.05 5.72 0.21
N PHE A 101 -13.16 4.75 -0.06
CA PHE A 101 -13.55 3.53 -0.78
C PHE A 101 -13.95 2.38 0.13
N ARG A 102 -13.32 2.28 1.31
CA ARG A 102 -13.52 1.18 2.25
C ARG A 102 -13.40 -0.20 1.59
N ASP A 103 -12.38 -0.36 0.78
CA ASP A 103 -12.14 -1.56 -0.02
C ASP A 103 -10.64 -1.84 -0.06
N ASP A 104 -10.22 -2.85 0.71
CA ASP A 104 -8.82 -3.24 0.81
C ASP A 104 -8.41 -4.04 -0.43
N LEU A 105 -7.20 -3.76 -0.93
CA LEU A 105 -6.52 -4.56 -1.92
C LEU A 105 -5.65 -5.60 -1.22
N GLU A 106 -5.95 -6.88 -1.43
CA GLU A 106 -4.99 -7.97 -1.19
C GLU A 106 -4.02 -8.01 -2.37
N VAL A 107 -2.76 -7.66 -2.14
CA VAL A 107 -1.75 -7.55 -3.20
C VAL A 107 -1.35 -8.92 -3.73
N ALA A 108 -1.09 -9.01 -5.03
CA ALA A 108 -0.74 -10.27 -5.69
C ALA A 108 0.66 -10.79 -5.32
N ASP A 109 1.60 -9.88 -5.03
CA ASP A 109 3.00 -10.20 -4.68
C ASP A 109 3.45 -9.45 -3.40
N PRO A 110 3.04 -9.93 -2.21
CA PRO A 110 3.40 -9.29 -0.95
C PRO A 110 4.89 -9.38 -0.63
N GLU A 111 5.57 -10.45 -1.05
CA GLU A 111 7.02 -10.58 -0.92
C GLU A 111 7.76 -9.57 -1.79
N GLY A 112 7.33 -9.37 -3.04
CA GLY A 112 7.86 -8.34 -3.93
C GLY A 112 7.71 -6.94 -3.34
N LEU A 113 6.54 -6.62 -2.80
CA LEU A 113 6.28 -5.34 -2.14
C LEU A 113 7.14 -5.13 -0.89
N SER A 114 7.30 -6.18 -0.06
CA SER A 114 8.21 -6.14 1.10
C SER A 114 9.67 -5.96 0.67
N ALA A 115 10.12 -6.67 -0.37
CA ALA A 115 11.48 -6.56 -0.89
C ALA A 115 11.76 -5.17 -1.49
N PHE A 116 10.79 -4.61 -2.22
CA PHE A 116 10.84 -3.24 -2.73
C PHE A 116 11.01 -2.24 -1.58
N LEU A 117 10.14 -2.28 -0.56
CA LEU A 117 10.26 -1.38 0.59
C LEU A 117 11.58 -1.53 1.35
N HIS A 118 12.07 -2.76 1.55
CA HIS A 118 13.36 -2.99 2.19
C HIS A 118 14.55 -2.42 1.38
N ARG A 119 14.47 -2.41 0.04
CA ARG A 119 15.48 -1.77 -0.84
C ARG A 119 15.63 -0.28 -0.53
N TYR A 120 14.53 0.35 -0.13
CA TYR A 120 14.47 1.75 0.30
C TYR A 120 14.66 1.95 1.82
N GLY A 121 15.08 0.91 2.54
CA GLY A 121 15.32 0.98 3.99
C GLY A 121 14.04 1.03 4.83
N VAL A 122 12.88 0.73 4.24
CA VAL A 122 11.58 0.72 4.93
C VAL A 122 11.27 -0.71 5.42
N PRO A 123 11.17 -0.94 6.74
CA PRO A 123 10.82 -2.26 7.25
C PRO A 123 9.32 -2.54 7.08
N TRP A 124 8.97 -3.58 6.31
CA TRP A 124 7.63 -4.16 6.25
C TRP A 124 7.74 -5.69 6.35
N PRO A 125 7.07 -6.36 7.31
CA PRO A 125 7.10 -7.81 7.38
C PRO A 125 6.79 -8.50 6.05
N ALA A 126 7.69 -9.38 5.63
CA ALA A 126 7.48 -10.27 4.51
C ALA A 126 6.37 -11.31 4.80
N ALA A 127 5.65 -11.71 3.76
CA ALA A 127 4.76 -12.86 3.82
C ALA A 127 5.56 -14.15 4.13
N ALA A 128 4.92 -15.09 4.83
CA ALA A 128 5.51 -16.41 5.02
C ALA A 128 5.33 -17.19 3.71
N PRO A 129 6.27 -18.06 3.31
CA PRO A 129 6.11 -18.84 2.09
C PRO A 129 4.79 -19.61 2.15
N ALA A 130 4.05 -19.60 1.04
CA ALA A 130 2.82 -20.37 0.85
C ALA A 130 3.10 -21.88 0.99
N GLY A 131 3.16 -22.35 2.24
CA GLY A 131 3.62 -23.71 2.56
C GLY A 131 3.87 -23.99 4.05
N GLY A 132 3.42 -23.12 4.96
CA GLY A 132 3.53 -23.33 6.40
C GLY A 132 2.59 -24.41 6.93
N VAL A 133 3.11 -25.64 6.96
CA VAL A 133 2.54 -26.85 7.59
C VAL A 133 1.93 -26.55 8.97
N GLY A 134 0.79 -27.17 9.24
CA GLY A 134 -0.08 -26.90 10.39
C GLY A 134 0.63 -26.83 11.74
N SER A 135 0.16 -25.90 12.58
CA SER A 135 0.48 -25.90 14.00
C SER A 135 0.05 -27.22 14.64
N PRO A 136 0.89 -27.86 15.49
CA PRO A 136 0.45 -29.00 16.26
C PRO A 136 -0.61 -28.51 17.27
N ARG A 137 -1.80 -29.12 17.24
CA ARG A 137 -2.72 -29.02 18.36
C ARG A 137 -2.08 -29.70 19.55
N VAL A 138 -1.69 -28.92 20.55
CA VAL A 138 -1.41 -29.44 21.89
C VAL A 138 -2.76 -29.73 22.53
N THR A 139 -3.08 -31.02 22.66
CA THR A 139 -4.04 -31.56 23.62
C THR A 139 -3.38 -31.73 24.98
#